data_AF-A0A2E3MQL7-F1
#
_entry.id   AF-A0A2E3MQL7-F1
#
_cell.length_a   1.000
_cell.length_b   1.000
_cell.length_c   1.000
_cell.angle_alpha   90.00
_cell.angle_beta   90.00
_cell.angle_gamma   90.00
#
_symmetry.space_group_name_H-M   'P 1'
#
loop_
_entity.id
_entity.type
_entity.pdbx_description
1 polymer ?
#
loop_
_entity_poly.entity_id
_entity_poly.type
_entity_poly.pdbx_seq_one_letter_code
_entity_poly.pdbx_strand_id
1 'polypeptide(L)'
;MVNDLLLRWMIRITLALYGLLLARQLMGWQADSRLVRWCWTLGFVALVGHFLTAYAHLGWSHGAVLAHTARETERVIGWRFSGGVWGNYLFALCWGLETVRQWRRDDRLVRTSVWTYCLHGYLLLVVVNGAIVFAKGPVRAVTLFVCLLLGFLFVRRWLRDRWRKTPLVGPLLSAGRERQNGSGRGD
;
A
#
# COMPACT_ATOMS: atom_id res chain seq x y z
N MET A 1 30.04 10.63 1.87
CA MET A 1 29.75 9.73 0.72
C MET A 1 28.99 8.46 1.11
N VAL A 2 29.39 7.73 2.17
CA VAL A 2 28.72 6.46 2.59
C VAL A 2 27.24 6.67 2.97
N ASN A 3 26.91 7.75 3.70
CA ASN A 3 25.54 8.03 4.14
C ASN A 3 24.56 8.27 2.97
N ASP A 4 24.98 8.95 1.90
CA ASP A 4 24.13 9.21 0.73
C ASP A 4 23.85 7.95 -0.09
N LEU A 5 24.80 7.02 -0.12
CA LEU A 5 24.64 5.74 -0.81
C LEU A 5 23.65 4.87 -0.02
N LEU A 6 23.84 4.74 1.29
CA LEU A 6 22.94 4.01 2.18
C LEU A 6 21.52 4.59 2.15
N LEU A 7 21.37 5.91 2.24
CA LEU A 7 20.08 6.59 2.20
C LEU A 7 19.28 6.21 0.93
N ARG A 8 19.96 6.19 -0.22
CA ARG A 8 19.37 5.87 -1.53
C ARG A 8 19.07 4.40 -1.71
N TRP A 9 19.94 3.50 -1.22
CA TRP A 9 19.70 2.06 -1.35
C TRP A 9 18.62 1.56 -0.40
N MET A 10 18.57 2.07 0.83
CA MET A 10 17.53 1.71 1.79
C MET A 10 16.13 1.98 1.23
N ILE A 11 15.90 3.18 0.68
CA ILE A 11 14.60 3.49 0.06
C ILE A 11 14.33 2.62 -1.16
N ARG A 12 15.32 2.36 -2.03
CA ARG A 12 15.16 1.47 -3.19
C ARG A 12 14.78 0.04 -2.79
N ILE A 13 15.41 -0.50 -1.75
CA ILE A 13 15.10 -1.83 -1.23
C ILE A 13 13.68 -1.86 -0.67
N THR A 14 13.29 -0.86 0.13
CA THR A 14 11.91 -0.73 0.62
C THR A 14 10.90 -0.69 -0.53
N LEU A 15 11.15 0.14 -1.56
CA LEU A 15 10.27 0.26 -2.71
C LEU A 15 10.21 -1.02 -3.56
N ALA A 16 11.33 -1.70 -3.76
CA ALA A 16 11.39 -2.96 -4.50
C ALA A 16 10.61 -4.07 -3.77
N LEU A 17 10.80 -4.20 -2.46
CA LEU A 17 10.07 -5.17 -1.64
C LEU A 17 8.57 -4.84 -1.59
N TYR A 18 8.21 -3.56 -1.46
CA TYR A 18 6.81 -3.11 -1.54
C TYR A 18 6.18 -3.48 -2.90
N GLY A 19 6.87 -3.13 -3.99
CA GLY A 19 6.40 -3.38 -5.35
C GLY A 19 6.20 -4.87 -5.61
N LEU A 20 7.12 -5.71 -5.13
CA LEU A 20 7.01 -7.17 -5.21
C LEU A 20 5.79 -7.70 -4.44
N LEU A 21 5.58 -7.23 -3.21
CA LEU A 21 4.43 -7.62 -2.38
C LEU A 21 3.10 -7.20 -3.02
N LEU A 22 3.04 -5.99 -3.58
CA LEU A 22 1.86 -5.48 -4.27
C LEU A 22 1.62 -6.26 -5.58
N ALA A 23 2.65 -6.46 -6.41
CA ALA A 23 2.55 -7.24 -7.64
C ALA A 23 2.05 -8.66 -7.38
N ARG A 24 2.59 -9.34 -6.36
CA ARG A 24 2.14 -10.67 -5.91
C ARG A 24 0.64 -10.67 -5.61
N GLN A 25 0.17 -9.69 -4.85
CA GLN A 25 -1.24 -9.58 -4.49
C GLN A 25 -2.14 -9.30 -5.69
N LEU A 26 -1.68 -8.47 -6.64
CA LEU A 26 -2.44 -8.15 -7.85
C LEU A 26 -2.53 -9.35 -8.81
N MET A 27 -1.41 -10.06 -8.99
CA MET A 27 -1.30 -11.24 -9.87
C MET A 27 -1.88 -12.52 -9.25
N GLY A 28 -2.14 -12.51 -7.93
CA GLY A 28 -2.66 -13.69 -7.23
C GLY A 28 -1.62 -14.80 -7.05
N TRP A 29 -0.33 -14.44 -7.04
CA TRP A 29 0.75 -15.40 -6.85
C TRP A 29 0.72 -15.99 -5.44
N GLN A 30 0.63 -17.33 -5.41
CA GLN A 30 0.83 -18.13 -4.22
C GLN A 30 2.32 -18.09 -3.89
N ALA A 31 2.67 -17.52 -2.74
CA ALA A 31 4.03 -17.52 -2.22
C ALA A 31 4.00 -18.08 -0.81
N ASP A 32 5.11 -18.67 -0.38
CA ASP A 32 5.27 -19.13 0.99
C ASP A 32 5.00 -17.97 1.97
N SER A 33 4.08 -18.20 2.91
CA SER A 33 3.74 -17.25 3.98
C SER A 33 4.96 -16.75 4.72
N ARG A 34 5.99 -17.58 4.91
CA ARG A 34 7.23 -17.20 5.58
C ARG A 34 8.03 -16.18 4.77
N LEU A 35 8.12 -16.36 3.45
CA LEU A 35 8.78 -15.40 2.56
C LEU A 35 8.05 -14.05 2.58
N VAL A 36 6.72 -14.07 2.53
CA VAL A 36 5.90 -12.84 2.58
C VAL A 36 6.16 -12.07 3.89
N ARG A 37 6.18 -12.76 5.04
CA ARG A 37 6.46 -12.16 6.35
C ARG A 37 7.86 -11.54 6.40
N TRP A 38 8.86 -12.22 5.85
CA TRP A 38 10.21 -11.68 5.75
C TRP A 38 10.29 -10.47 4.83
N CYS A 39 9.64 -10.48 3.66
CA CYS A 39 9.60 -9.32 2.77
C CYS A 39 8.98 -8.09 3.46
N TRP A 40 7.87 -8.26 4.19
CA TRP A 40 7.27 -7.18 5.00
C TRP A 40 8.24 -6.66 6.06
N THR A 41 8.92 -7.56 6.77
CA THR A 41 9.85 -7.23 7.85
C THR A 41 11.09 -6.51 7.31
N LEU A 42 11.74 -7.05 6.28
CA LEU A 42 12.93 -6.46 5.66
C LEU A 42 12.62 -5.10 5.03
N GLY A 43 11.46 -4.95 4.39
CA GLY A 43 11.03 -3.67 3.84
C GLY A 43 10.81 -2.62 4.92
N PHE A 44 10.23 -3.01 6.06
CA PHE A 44 10.06 -2.15 7.22
C PHE A 44 11.40 -1.74 7.86
N VAL A 45 12.32 -2.69 8.05
CA VAL A 45 13.66 -2.42 8.60
C VAL A 45 14.43 -1.47 7.69
N ALA A 46 14.39 -1.68 6.36
CA ALA A 46 15.01 -0.78 5.39
C ALA A 46 14.39 0.63 5.44
N LEU A 47 13.07 0.75 5.65
CA LEU A 47 12.39 2.03 5.79
C LEU A 47 12.83 2.78 7.05
N VAL A 48 12.91 2.09 8.19
CA VAL A 48 13.41 2.68 9.43
C VAL A 48 14.88 3.08 9.27
N GLY A 49 15.70 2.23 8.66
CA GLY A 49 17.09 2.55 8.32
C GLY A 49 17.22 3.78 7.43
N HIS A 50 16.32 3.96 6.46
CA HIS A 50 16.25 5.16 5.64
C HIS A 50 15.98 6.41 6.48
N PHE A 51 15.02 6.36 7.42
CA PHE A 51 14.76 7.50 8.32
C PHE A 51 15.95 7.81 9.21
N LEU A 52 16.55 6.80 9.85
CA LEU A 52 17.72 7.00 10.71
C LEU A 52 18.89 7.61 9.93
N THR A 53 19.12 7.16 8.70
CA THR A 53 20.16 7.71 7.83
C THR A 53 19.87 9.15 7.43
N ALA A 54 18.60 9.49 7.14
CA ALA A 54 18.18 10.85 6.84
C ALA A 54 18.39 11.79 8.04
N TYR A 55 18.03 11.33 9.24
CA TYR A 55 18.27 12.06 10.48
C TYR A 55 19.75 12.24 10.76
N ALA A 56 20.56 11.19 10.62
CA ALA A 56 22.00 11.27 10.79
C ALA A 56 22.65 12.28 9.81
N HIS A 57 22.18 12.34 8.57
CA HIS A 57 22.65 13.32 7.58
C HIS A 57 22.26 14.76 7.95
N LEU A 58 21.15 14.94 8.67
CA LEU A 58 20.61 16.24 9.09
C LEU A 58 20.90 16.55 10.56
N GLY A 59 21.98 15.97 11.11
CA GLY A 59 22.47 16.26 12.46
C GLY A 59 21.48 15.89 13.56
N TRP A 60 20.65 14.87 13.34
CA TRP A 60 19.60 14.39 14.24
C TRP A 60 18.56 15.46 14.63
N SER A 61 18.42 16.52 13.82
CA SER A 61 17.45 17.58 14.06
C SER A 61 16.16 17.34 13.29
N HIS A 62 15.05 17.14 14.02
CA HIS A 62 13.72 17.05 13.41
C HIS A 62 13.37 18.33 12.64
N GLY A 63 13.73 19.50 13.18
CA GLY A 63 13.55 20.78 12.49
C GLY A 63 14.32 20.85 11.17
N ALA A 64 15.53 20.28 11.10
CA ALA A 64 16.30 20.20 9.86
C ALA A 64 15.64 19.28 8.82
N VAL A 65 15.03 18.17 9.24
CA VAL A 65 14.24 17.28 8.35
C VAL A 65 13.02 17.99 7.77
N LEU A 66 12.27 18.72 8.61
CA LEU A 66 11.12 19.51 8.18
C LEU A 66 11.51 20.63 7.21
N ALA A 67 12.61 21.32 7.51
CA ALA A 67 13.13 22.40 6.68
C ALA A 67 13.68 21.89 5.34
N HIS A 68 14.40 20.76 5.35
CA HIS A 68 14.86 20.10 4.14
C HIS A 68 13.68 19.69 3.24
N THR A 69 12.66 19.06 3.82
CA THR A 69 11.46 18.65 3.08
C THR A 69 10.72 19.87 2.51
N ALA A 70 10.53 20.94 3.28
CA ALA A 70 9.90 22.16 2.77
C ALA A 70 10.66 22.76 1.58
N ARG A 71 12.01 22.78 1.63
CA ARG A 71 12.83 23.29 0.53
C ARG A 71 12.73 22.44 -0.74
N GLU A 72 12.75 21.10 -0.60
CA GLU A 72 12.60 20.22 -1.76
C GLU A 72 11.19 20.31 -2.35
N THR A 73 10.14 20.41 -1.52
CA THR A 73 8.77 20.62 -2.00
C THR A 73 8.62 21.98 -2.69
N GLU A 74 9.20 23.04 -2.15
CA GLU A 74 9.22 24.37 -2.79
C GLU A 74 9.92 24.33 -4.14
N ARG A 75 11.06 23.63 -4.23
CA ARG A 75 11.82 23.50 -5.47
C ARG A 75 11.04 22.78 -6.58
N VAL A 76 10.24 21.77 -6.24
CA VAL A 76 9.54 20.93 -7.23
C VAL A 76 8.12 21.41 -7.51
N ILE A 77 7.40 21.85 -6.48
CA ILE A 77 5.97 22.18 -6.54
C ILE A 77 5.74 23.70 -6.46
N GLY A 78 6.75 24.50 -6.07
CA GLY A 78 6.63 25.94 -5.89
C GLY A 78 6.05 26.36 -4.53
N TRP A 79 5.68 25.40 -3.67
CA TRP A 79 5.13 25.66 -2.33
C TRP A 79 5.98 24.98 -1.26
N ARG A 80 6.47 25.78 -0.30
CA ARG A 80 7.05 25.30 0.97
C ARG A 80 6.06 24.50 1.81
N PHE A 81 6.16 23.17 1.74
CA PHE A 81 5.33 22.28 2.54
C PHE A 81 6.16 21.13 3.12
N SER A 82 6.17 21.03 4.46
CA SER A 82 6.89 19.97 5.19
C SER A 82 6.00 18.78 5.56
N GLY A 83 4.70 18.84 5.28
CA GLY A 83 3.74 17.84 5.77
C GLY A 83 3.97 16.42 5.23
N GLY A 84 4.72 16.27 4.13
CA GLY A 84 5.15 14.98 3.61
C GLY A 84 5.94 14.14 4.63
N VAL A 85 6.62 14.78 5.59
CA VAL A 85 7.32 14.08 6.68
C VAL A 85 6.33 13.31 7.57
N TRP A 86 5.19 13.90 7.91
CA TRP A 86 4.16 13.24 8.71
C TRP A 86 3.49 12.10 7.94
N GLY A 87 3.28 12.28 6.62
CA GLY A 87 2.85 11.19 5.74
C GLY A 87 3.82 10.01 5.77
N ASN A 88 5.12 10.27 5.73
CA ASN A 88 6.14 9.22 5.84
C ASN A 88 6.11 8.51 7.20
N TYR A 89 5.83 9.21 8.31
CA TYR A 89 5.68 8.56 9.62
C TYR A 89 4.44 7.69 9.69
N LEU A 90 3.31 8.17 9.17
CA LEU A 90 2.10 7.37 9.08
C LEU A 90 2.31 6.16 8.17
N PHE A 91 3.08 6.30 7.08
CA PHE A 91 3.49 5.19 6.22
C PHE A 91 4.29 4.14 6.99
N ALA A 92 5.30 4.54 7.77
CA ALA A 92 6.05 3.62 8.60
C ALA A 92 5.17 2.93 9.66
N LEU A 93 4.26 3.67 10.30
CA LEU A 93 3.32 3.10 11.27
C LEU A 93 2.40 2.06 10.62
N CYS A 94 1.75 2.41 9.51
CA CYS A 94 0.87 1.52 8.78
C CYS A 94 1.59 0.26 8.28
N TRP A 95 2.81 0.41 7.76
CA TRP A 95 3.63 -0.73 7.35
C TRP A 95 3.99 -1.60 8.55
N GLY A 96 4.45 -1.01 9.66
CA GLY A 96 4.81 -1.74 10.87
C GLY A 96 3.64 -2.53 11.46
N LEU A 97 2.44 -1.92 11.51
CA LEU A 97 1.21 -2.58 11.94
C LEU A 97 0.86 -3.77 11.04
N GLU A 98 1.00 -3.61 9.72
CA GLU A 98 0.76 -4.71 8.79
C GLU A 98 1.81 -5.81 8.94
N THR A 99 3.09 -5.47 9.14
CA THR A 99 4.15 -6.46 9.46
C THR A 99 3.79 -7.27 10.71
N VAL A 100 3.40 -6.61 11.81
CA VAL A 100 2.98 -7.29 13.05
C VAL A 100 1.76 -8.17 12.79
N ARG A 101 0.78 -7.66 12.03
CA ARG A 101 -0.40 -8.42 11.64
C ARG A 101 -0.02 -9.67 10.84
N GLN A 102 0.90 -9.59 9.89
CA GLN A 102 1.33 -10.74 9.08
C GLN A 102 1.99 -11.83 9.93
N TRP A 103 2.72 -11.46 10.98
CA TRP A 103 3.30 -12.44 11.91
C TRP A 103 2.27 -13.06 12.87
N ARG A 104 1.20 -12.35 13.20
CA ARG A 104 0.11 -12.83 14.07
C ARG A 104 -1.00 -13.56 13.31
N ARG A 105 -1.01 -13.50 11.97
CA ARG A 105 -2.09 -14.01 11.15
C ARG A 105 -2.01 -15.53 11.03
N ASP A 106 -3.15 -16.19 11.21
CA ASP A 106 -3.33 -17.59 10.79
C ASP A 106 -3.55 -17.63 9.28
N ASP A 107 -2.73 -18.40 8.58
CA ASP A 107 -2.75 -18.55 7.11
C ASP A 107 -4.05 -19.18 6.59
N ARG A 108 -4.90 -19.74 7.47
CA ARG A 108 -6.21 -20.32 7.12
C ARG A 108 -7.31 -19.29 6.89
N LEU A 109 -7.14 -18.03 7.32
CA LEU A 109 -8.16 -16.96 7.25
C LEU A 109 -7.76 -15.81 6.30
N VAL A 110 -7.43 -16.15 5.05
CA VAL A 110 -7.08 -15.18 4.02
C VAL A 110 -8.34 -14.57 3.40
N ARG A 111 -8.84 -13.48 4.01
CA ARG A 111 -9.85 -12.61 3.39
C ARG A 111 -9.21 -11.27 3.03
N THR A 112 -9.39 -10.85 1.77
CA THR A 112 -9.08 -9.50 1.30
C THR A 112 -10.11 -8.53 1.87
N SER A 113 -9.66 -7.63 2.74
CA SER A 113 -10.49 -6.60 3.37
C SER A 113 -10.38 -5.28 2.62
N VAL A 114 -11.40 -4.43 2.73
CA VAL A 114 -11.34 -3.03 2.27
C VAL A 114 -10.15 -2.31 2.90
N TRP A 115 -9.82 -2.64 4.15
CA TRP A 115 -8.62 -2.15 4.84
C TRP A 115 -7.35 -2.36 4.03
N THR A 116 -7.16 -3.55 3.45
CA THR A 116 -5.99 -3.90 2.65
C THR A 116 -5.90 -3.01 1.41
N TYR A 117 -7.04 -2.74 0.75
CA TYR A 117 -7.08 -1.82 -0.38
C TYR A 117 -6.74 -0.39 0.04
N CYS A 118 -7.33 0.13 1.12
CA CYS A 118 -7.02 1.47 1.63
C CYS A 118 -5.54 1.61 2.00
N LEU A 119 -4.98 0.59 2.67
CA LEU A 119 -3.56 0.55 3.02
C LEU A 119 -2.68 0.61 1.78
N HIS A 120 -2.85 -0.30 0.81
CA HIS A 120 -2.01 -0.29 -0.40
C HIS A 120 -2.20 0.99 -1.24
N GLY A 121 -3.42 1.52 -1.32
CA GLY A 121 -3.67 2.80 -1.97
C GLY A 121 -2.90 3.95 -1.31
N TYR A 122 -2.95 4.03 0.02
CA TYR A 122 -2.18 5.00 0.79
C TYR A 122 -0.67 4.84 0.60
N LEU A 123 -0.15 3.62 0.74
CA LEU A 123 1.27 3.32 0.59
C LEU A 123 1.76 3.72 -0.82
N LEU A 124 1.00 3.40 -1.88
CA LEU A 124 1.34 3.78 -3.25
C LEU A 124 1.37 5.31 -3.43
N LEU A 125 0.41 6.03 -2.85
CA LEU A 125 0.34 7.49 -2.91
C LEU A 125 1.57 8.13 -2.24
N VAL A 126 2.01 7.62 -1.10
CA VAL A 126 3.23 8.10 -0.42
C VAL A 126 4.46 7.85 -1.30
N VAL A 127 4.57 6.68 -1.94
CA VAL A 127 5.68 6.40 -2.87
C VAL A 127 5.70 7.38 -4.05
N VAL A 128 4.54 7.65 -4.66
CA VAL A 128 4.43 8.62 -5.75
C VAL A 128 4.82 10.02 -5.29
N ASN A 129 4.32 10.47 -4.14
CA ASN A 129 4.69 11.75 -3.55
C ASN A 129 6.21 11.86 -3.34
N GLY A 130 6.81 10.83 -2.73
CA GLY A 130 8.25 10.77 -2.52
C GLY A 130 9.06 10.75 -3.82
N ALA A 131 8.58 10.05 -4.86
CA ALA A 131 9.22 10.04 -6.16
C ALA A 131 9.20 11.42 -6.85
N ILE A 132 8.08 12.14 -6.76
CA ILE A 132 7.95 13.49 -7.32
C ILE A 132 8.92 14.44 -6.62
N VAL A 133 8.90 14.47 -5.29
CA VAL A 133 9.65 15.45 -4.49
C VAL A 133 11.14 15.14 -4.46
N PHE A 134 11.53 13.88 -4.22
CA PHE A 134 12.92 13.55 -3.89
C PHE A 134 13.69 12.81 -4.99
N ALA A 135 13.02 12.05 -5.87
CA ALA A 135 13.75 11.34 -6.93
C ALA A 135 14.25 12.32 -8.00
N LYS A 136 15.43 12.08 -8.56
CA LYS A 136 16.06 12.93 -9.60
C LYS A 136 16.35 12.13 -10.86
N GLY A 137 16.32 12.80 -12.01
CA GLY A 137 16.70 12.23 -13.31
C GLY A 137 15.85 11.01 -13.73
N PRO A 138 16.43 10.03 -14.45
CA PRO A 138 15.72 8.89 -14.99
C PRO A 138 14.99 8.03 -13.95
N VAL A 139 15.52 7.97 -12.72
CA VAL A 139 14.91 7.22 -11.60
C VAL A 139 13.51 7.75 -11.28
N ARG A 140 13.28 9.06 -11.39
CA ARG A 140 11.95 9.64 -11.18
C ARG A 140 10.95 9.07 -12.21
N ALA A 141 11.32 9.12 -13.50
CA ALA A 141 10.45 8.65 -14.57
C ALA A 141 10.14 7.16 -14.45
N VAL A 142 11.15 6.32 -14.18
CA VAL A 142 10.97 4.87 -14.01
C VAL A 142 10.06 4.56 -12.82
N THR A 143 10.31 5.19 -11.66
CA THR A 143 9.47 4.96 -10.46
C THR A 143 8.03 5.37 -10.71
N LEU A 144 7.80 6.54 -11.33
CA LEU A 144 6.46 7.00 -11.66
C LEU A 144 5.75 6.06 -12.65
N PHE A 145 6.45 5.60 -13.69
CA PHE A 145 5.90 4.62 -14.63
C PHE A 145 5.48 3.32 -13.94
N VAL A 146 6.35 2.76 -13.08
CA VAL A 146 6.03 1.55 -12.31
C VAL A 146 4.86 1.78 -11.37
N CYS A 147 4.80 2.93 -10.66
CA CYS A 147 3.68 3.28 -9.81
C CYS A 147 2.36 3.43 -10.59
N LEU A 148 2.39 4.02 -11.78
CA LEU A 148 1.23 4.14 -12.65
C LEU A 148 0.73 2.77 -13.11
N LEU A 149 1.64 1.89 -13.55
CA LEU A 149 1.30 0.53 -13.96
C LEU A 149 0.68 -0.26 -12.81
N LEU A 150 1.32 -0.26 -11.63
CA LEU A 150 0.81 -0.96 -10.45
C LEU A 150 -0.51 -0.35 -9.96
N GLY A 151 -0.64 0.98 -10.00
CA GLY A 151 -1.86 1.71 -9.66
C GLY A 151 -3.02 1.37 -10.59
N PHE A 152 -2.77 1.31 -11.90
CA PHE A 152 -3.78 0.89 -12.89
C PHE A 152 -4.25 -0.55 -12.63
N LEU A 153 -3.31 -1.48 -12.44
CA LEU A 153 -3.64 -2.88 -12.13
C LEU A 153 -4.41 -3.01 -10.80
N PHE A 154 -4.03 -2.19 -9.81
CA PHE A 154 -4.70 -2.12 -8.52
C PHE A 154 -6.14 -1.62 -8.62
N VAL A 155 -6.39 -0.52 -9.32
CA VAL A 155 -7.74 0.02 -9.54
C VAL A 155 -8.58 -0.99 -10.33
N ARG A 156 -8.03 -1.58 -11.39
CA ARG A 156 -8.74 -2.60 -12.19
C ARG A 156 -9.17 -3.79 -11.35
N ARG A 157 -8.29 -4.28 -10.46
CA ARG A 157 -8.60 -5.39 -9.55
C ARG A 157 -9.65 -4.98 -8.51
N TRP A 158 -9.49 -3.81 -7.90
CA TRP A 158 -10.43 -3.29 -6.91
C TRP A 158 -11.84 -3.15 -7.48
N LEU A 159 -11.97 -2.57 -8.67
CA LEU A 159 -13.26 -2.47 -9.37
C LEU A 159 -13.85 -3.86 -9.58
N ARG A 160 -13.11 -4.81 -10.17
CA ARG A 160 -13.58 -6.18 -10.40
C ARG A 160 -14.12 -6.85 -9.13
N ASP A 161 -13.39 -6.72 -8.02
CA ASP A 161 -13.78 -7.30 -6.73
C ASP A 161 -14.99 -6.60 -6.12
N ARG A 162 -15.17 -5.29 -6.37
CA ARG A 162 -16.34 -4.51 -5.94
C ARG A 162 -17.60 -4.89 -6.75
N TRP A 163 -17.46 -5.08 -8.07
CA TRP A 163 -18.54 -5.52 -8.96
C TRP A 163 -19.01 -6.95 -8.65
N ARG A 164 -18.13 -7.85 -8.21
CA ARG A 164 -18.52 -9.21 -7.76
C ARG A 164 -19.31 -9.22 -6.45
N LYS A 165 -19.24 -8.16 -5.65
CA LYS A 165 -19.90 -8.03 -4.35
C LYS A 165 -21.17 -7.20 -4.38
N THR A 166 -21.57 -6.67 -5.54
CA THR A 166 -22.93 -6.14 -5.72
C THR A 166 -23.84 -7.36 -5.75
N PRO A 167 -24.70 -7.60 -4.74
CA PRO A 167 -25.71 -8.62 -4.91
C PRO A 167 -26.53 -8.17 -6.11
N LEU A 168 -26.55 -8.98 -7.16
CA LEU A 168 -27.73 -9.01 -8.02
C LEU A 168 -28.88 -9.26 -7.04
N VAL A 169 -29.55 -8.19 -6.63
CA VAL A 169 -30.91 -8.29 -6.14
C VAL A 169 -31.68 -8.77 -7.36
N GLY A 170 -31.63 -10.10 -7.56
CA GLY A 170 -32.54 -10.77 -8.46
C GLY A 170 -33.93 -10.36 -8.00
N PRO A 171 -34.79 -9.89 -8.92
CA PRO A 171 -36.11 -9.43 -8.54
C PRO A 171 -36.80 -10.54 -7.74
N LEU A 172 -37.34 -10.16 -6.58
CA LEU A 172 -38.24 -10.92 -5.71
C LEU A 172 -39.43 -11.46 -6.53
N LEU A 173 -39.21 -12.49 -7.33
CA LEU A 173 -40.20 -13.19 -8.12
C LEU A 173 -40.12 -14.69 -7.84
N SER A 174 -40.38 -15.06 -6.59
CA SER A 174 -40.79 -16.44 -6.24
C SER A 174 -41.65 -16.54 -4.97
N ALA A 175 -42.09 -15.43 -4.37
CA ALA A 175 -42.90 -15.45 -3.14
C ALA A 175 -44.42 -15.59 -3.37
N GLY A 176 -44.89 -15.93 -4.57
CA GLY A 176 -46.30 -15.80 -4.95
C GLY A 176 -47.03 -17.04 -5.45
N ARG A 177 -46.42 -18.23 -5.47
CA ARG A 177 -47.04 -19.40 -6.13
C ARG A 177 -46.89 -20.70 -5.35
N GLU A 178 -47.39 -20.76 -4.11
CA GLU A 178 -47.64 -22.06 -3.43
C GLU A 178 -48.64 -21.96 -2.26
N ARG A 179 -49.66 -21.10 -2.35
CA ARG A 179 -50.80 -21.06 -1.40
C ARG A 179 -52.14 -21.50 -1.99
N GLN A 180 -52.13 -22.15 -3.15
CA GLN A 180 -53.33 -22.73 -3.75
C GLN A 180 -52.98 -24.09 -4.37
N ASN A 181 -53.05 -25.15 -3.57
CA ASN A 181 -53.45 -26.50 -3.98
C ASN A 181 -53.34 -27.43 -2.76
N GLY A 182 -54.49 -27.89 -2.23
CA GLY A 182 -54.50 -29.01 -1.29
C GLY A 182 -55.45 -28.93 -0.08
N SER A 183 -56.47 -28.06 -0.08
CA SER A 183 -57.66 -28.34 0.73
C SER A 183 -58.58 -29.27 -0.07
N GLY A 184 -58.67 -30.55 0.31
CA GLY A 184 -59.71 -31.41 -0.25
C GLY A 184 -59.52 -32.90 -0.01
N ARG A 185 -60.45 -33.45 0.79
CA ARG A 185 -60.80 -34.87 1.02
C ARG A 185 -59.86 -35.63 1.96
N GLY A 186 -60.33 -36.27 3.02
CA GLY A 186 -61.68 -36.73 3.33
C GLY A 186 -61.54 -38.17 3.83
N ASP A 187 -62.04 -38.39 5.05
CA ASP A 187 -62.38 -39.66 5.72
C ASP A 187 -61.27 -40.71 5.97
#